data_AF-A0A928TDQ3-F1
#
_entry.id   AF-A0A928TDQ3-F1
#
_cell.length_a   1.000
_cell.length_b   1.000
_cell.length_c   1.000
_cell.angle_alpha   90.00
_cell.angle_beta   90.00
_cell.angle_gamma   90.00
#
_symmetry.space_group_name_H-M   'P 1'
#
loop_
_entity.id
_entity.type
_entity.pdbx_description
1 polymer ?
#
loop_
_entity_poly.entity_id
_entity_poly.type
_entity_poly.pdbx_seq_one_letter_code
_entity_poly.pdbx_strand_id
1 'polypeptide(L)'
;MNPRLLLPAFLALSGLQAQDTKPPAPTPAAQPVAPAPAAPKAAPAPVKAEAKAPTAATPPAPKPAPAPATTTKPATPPPAQPKAAATPAPKPAAPAPTPPKPATPAPAKPAETAAKPAPPPPPKPVSIFPDKALEAAVRRQVFAKRDTQDPITAEDVVNVAIIEGRKAGIKDLTGLDKCTALASLTLPDNQITSLAALKNLERLQFLDLAGNQISDISPLATCKALQYIALTGNKVADVSPLGGIQSLTSLYLAGNQIKDASPLFKLPKVWTLYLEGNQVTSIQGIGGMKWLSMLSLKGNQVADISPLEPLTDLQFLFLDGNKITDLAPLHRMWKKDNDGPREWAPYCQIFLDGNPLTDASRKLIEEMKQAGARLQP
;
A
#
# COMPACT_ATOMS: atom_id res chain seq x y z
N MET A 1 -25.51 -3.50 -3.98
CA MET A 1 -24.73 -2.70 -3.00
C MET A 1 -23.30 -2.62 -3.49
N ASN A 2 -22.85 -1.42 -3.86
CA ASN A 2 -21.57 -1.14 -4.49
C ASN A 2 -20.49 -0.92 -3.41
N PRO A 3 -19.37 -1.67 -3.37
CA PRO A 3 -18.28 -1.40 -2.44
C PRO A 3 -17.33 -0.37 -3.09
N ARG A 4 -17.79 0.88 -3.24
CA ARG A 4 -17.03 1.92 -3.96
C ARG A 4 -16.67 3.17 -3.15
N LEU A 5 -16.84 3.14 -1.83
CA LEU A 5 -16.32 4.19 -0.95
C LEU A 5 -15.78 3.55 0.32
N LEU A 6 -14.45 3.55 0.48
CA LEU A 6 -13.73 3.62 1.75
C LEU A 6 -12.23 3.69 1.43
N LEU A 7 -11.73 4.91 1.20
CA LEU A 7 -10.33 5.25 1.42
C LEU A 7 -10.28 6.11 2.69
N PRO A 8 -9.42 5.83 3.67
CA PRO A 8 -9.17 6.77 4.76
C PRO A 8 -8.23 7.87 4.28
N ALA A 9 -8.67 9.11 4.45
CA ALA A 9 -7.87 10.31 4.27
C ALA A 9 -6.90 10.47 5.44
N PHE A 10 -5.59 10.43 5.17
CA PHE A 10 -4.56 11.00 6.04
C PHE A 10 -3.40 11.50 5.18
N LEU A 11 -3.40 12.79 4.87
CA LEU A 11 -2.19 13.54 4.49
C LEU A 11 -2.34 14.95 5.05
N ALA A 12 -1.67 15.17 6.17
CA ALA A 12 -1.57 16.46 6.82
C ALA A 12 -0.47 17.31 6.16
N LEU A 13 -0.80 18.59 6.01
CA LEU A 13 0.05 19.72 5.66
C LEU A 13 1.44 19.65 6.31
N SER A 14 2.47 20.00 5.52
CA SER A 14 3.62 20.76 6.01
C SER A 14 4.17 21.60 4.86
N GLY A 15 3.92 22.89 4.95
CA GLY A 15 4.46 23.90 4.06
C GLY A 15 5.94 24.14 4.35
N LEU A 16 6.67 24.50 3.29
CA LEU A 16 7.96 25.14 3.41
C LEU A 16 8.03 26.23 2.33
N GLN A 17 7.89 27.48 2.77
CA GLN A 17 8.21 28.66 1.97
C GLN A 17 9.73 28.76 1.86
N ALA A 18 10.25 28.77 0.64
CA ALA A 18 11.58 29.28 0.34
C ALA A 18 11.42 30.75 -0.08
N GLN A 19 12.06 31.65 0.67
CA GLN A 19 12.23 33.04 0.27
C GLN A 19 13.49 33.14 -0.59
N ASP A 20 13.32 33.51 -1.86
CA ASP A 20 14.39 34.04 -2.69
C ASP A 20 14.02 35.45 -3.13
N THR A 21 14.81 36.40 -2.66
CA THR A 21 14.70 37.84 -2.93
C THR A 21 15.22 38.17 -4.33
N LYS A 22 14.35 38.66 -5.21
CA LYS A 22 14.73 39.35 -6.45
C LYS A 22 14.00 40.71 -6.54
N PRO A 23 14.70 41.82 -6.87
CA PRO A 23 14.15 43.18 -6.80
C PRO A 23 13.13 43.48 -7.93
N PRO A 24 12.21 44.45 -7.72
CA PRO A 24 11.04 44.63 -8.56
C PRO A 24 11.35 45.41 -9.85
N ALA A 25 10.72 44.97 -10.95
CA ALA A 25 10.62 45.71 -12.21
C ALA A 25 9.27 46.48 -12.27
N PRO A 26 9.18 47.59 -13.02
CA PRO A 26 8.20 48.64 -12.79
C PRO A 26 6.79 48.32 -13.29
N THR A 27 5.82 48.90 -12.57
CA THR A 27 4.37 48.87 -12.75
C THR A 27 3.91 49.38 -14.13
N PRO A 28 3.01 48.68 -14.82
CA PRO A 28 2.13 49.28 -15.82
C PRO A 28 0.77 49.64 -15.23
N ALA A 29 0.28 50.80 -15.65
CA ALA A 29 -0.91 51.49 -15.18
C ALA A 29 -2.22 50.70 -15.32
N ALA A 30 -3.14 50.98 -14.38
CA ALA A 30 -4.51 50.50 -14.34
C ALA A 30 -5.31 50.90 -15.58
N GLN A 31 -6.05 49.95 -16.15
CA GLN A 31 -7.15 50.20 -17.08
C GLN A 31 -8.48 49.79 -16.42
N PRO A 32 -9.58 50.53 -16.67
CA PRO A 32 -10.83 50.38 -15.94
C PRO A 32 -11.63 49.15 -16.34
N VAL A 33 -12.24 48.54 -15.32
CA VAL A 33 -13.12 47.36 -15.35
C VAL A 33 -14.45 47.72 -16.02
N ALA A 34 -14.83 46.98 -17.07
CA ALA A 34 -16.16 47.02 -17.67
C ALA A 34 -17.12 46.03 -16.96
N PRO A 35 -18.41 46.37 -16.80
CA PRO A 35 -19.35 45.56 -16.01
C PRO A 35 -19.83 44.30 -16.74
N ALA A 36 -20.10 43.26 -15.94
CA ALA A 36 -20.57 41.94 -16.37
C ALA A 36 -21.94 41.98 -17.08
N PRO A 37 -22.15 41.15 -18.14
CA PRO A 37 -23.48 40.98 -18.73
C PRO A 37 -24.34 40.02 -17.88
N ALA A 38 -25.61 40.39 -17.74
CA ALA A 38 -26.63 39.71 -16.98
C ALA A 38 -27.00 38.32 -17.53
N ALA A 39 -27.38 37.41 -16.62
CA ALA A 39 -27.88 36.08 -16.90
C ALA A 39 -29.18 36.09 -17.74
N PRO A 40 -29.32 35.21 -18.76
CA PRO A 40 -30.59 35.06 -19.45
C PRO A 40 -31.58 34.22 -18.62
N LYS A 41 -32.79 34.76 -18.50
CA LYS A 41 -33.97 34.18 -17.85
C LYS A 41 -34.42 32.89 -18.55
N ALA A 42 -34.85 31.94 -17.73
CA ALA A 42 -35.53 30.71 -18.15
C ALA A 42 -36.83 31.02 -18.94
N ALA A 43 -37.05 30.26 -20.01
CA ALA A 43 -38.29 30.21 -20.78
C ALA A 43 -38.82 28.75 -20.83
N PRO A 44 -40.14 28.56 -21.03
CA PRO A 44 -40.90 27.50 -20.38
C PRO A 44 -40.97 26.18 -21.16
N ALA A 45 -41.33 25.12 -20.43
CA ALA A 45 -41.62 23.78 -20.95
C ALA A 45 -42.80 23.77 -21.94
N PRO A 46 -42.77 22.94 -23.01
CA PRO A 46 -43.95 22.66 -23.79
C PRO A 46 -44.79 21.51 -23.20
N VAL A 47 -46.09 21.73 -23.31
CA VAL A 47 -47.22 20.95 -22.81
C VAL A 47 -47.47 19.70 -23.66
N LYS A 48 -47.97 18.66 -22.99
CA LYS A 48 -48.51 17.40 -23.52
C LYS A 48 -49.45 17.57 -24.72
N ALA A 49 -49.32 16.67 -25.70
CA ALA A 49 -50.42 16.25 -26.57
C ALA A 49 -50.67 14.75 -26.32
N GLU A 50 -51.94 14.43 -26.08
CA GLU A 50 -52.45 13.11 -25.66
C GLU A 50 -53.50 12.65 -26.68
N ALA A 51 -53.34 11.43 -27.21
CA ALA A 51 -54.35 10.53 -27.81
C ALA A 51 -53.60 9.45 -28.65
N LYS A 52 -53.89 8.15 -28.65
CA LYS A 52 -54.93 7.30 -28.06
C LYS A 52 -54.42 5.84 -28.18
N ALA A 53 -54.68 5.00 -27.17
CA ALA A 53 -54.38 3.56 -27.19
C ALA A 53 -55.23 2.78 -28.23
N PRO A 54 -54.81 1.55 -28.59
CA PRO A 54 -55.54 0.41 -28.05
C PRO A 54 -54.70 -0.83 -27.63
N THR A 55 -55.13 -1.43 -26.51
CA THR A 55 -55.21 -2.85 -26.14
C THR A 55 -54.03 -3.83 -26.28
N ALA A 56 -53.46 -4.16 -25.11
CA ALA A 56 -53.04 -5.45 -24.54
C ALA A 56 -52.82 -6.70 -25.43
N ALA A 57 -51.59 -7.24 -25.37
CA ALA A 57 -51.30 -8.68 -25.33
C ALA A 57 -50.02 -8.94 -24.51
N THR A 58 -50.15 -9.74 -23.45
CA THR A 58 -49.13 -10.11 -22.46
C THR A 58 -48.08 -11.09 -23.04
N PRO A 59 -46.79 -11.00 -22.69
CA PRO A 59 -45.75 -11.91 -23.18
C PRO A 59 -45.70 -13.25 -22.41
N PRO A 60 -45.23 -14.36 -23.02
CA PRO A 60 -45.10 -15.64 -22.34
C PRO A 60 -43.79 -15.77 -21.55
N ALA A 61 -43.89 -16.51 -20.43
CA ALA A 61 -42.81 -16.84 -19.51
C ALA A 61 -41.92 -18.01 -20.00
N PRO A 62 -40.62 -18.06 -19.63
CA PRO A 62 -39.83 -19.28 -19.70
C PRO A 62 -39.91 -20.12 -18.41
N LYS A 63 -39.98 -21.44 -18.60
CA LYS A 63 -40.16 -22.54 -17.63
C LYS A 63 -38.87 -22.88 -16.82
N PRO A 64 -38.98 -23.70 -15.75
CA PRO A 64 -38.06 -23.72 -14.61
C PRO A 64 -36.96 -24.80 -14.68
N ALA A 65 -35.89 -24.60 -13.92
CA ALA A 65 -34.91 -25.63 -13.56
C ALA A 65 -35.15 -26.10 -12.09
N PRO A 66 -34.81 -27.36 -11.74
CA PRO A 66 -35.29 -28.00 -10.51
C PRO A 66 -34.40 -27.76 -9.27
N ALA A 67 -35.03 -27.85 -8.09
CA ALA A 67 -34.41 -27.86 -6.76
C ALA A 67 -33.91 -29.26 -6.35
N PRO A 68 -33.18 -29.39 -5.22
CA PRO A 68 -33.84 -29.65 -3.91
C PRO A 68 -33.30 -28.74 -2.78
N ALA A 69 -34.13 -28.11 -1.94
CA ALA A 69 -34.72 -28.61 -0.68
C ALA A 69 -33.66 -29.09 0.35
N THR A 70 -33.63 -28.72 1.64
CA THR A 70 -34.38 -27.78 2.51
C THR A 70 -33.70 -27.77 3.89
N THR A 71 -33.65 -26.59 4.54
CA THR A 71 -33.93 -26.26 5.97
C THR A 71 -33.28 -27.11 7.11
N THR A 72 -32.71 -26.52 8.16
CA THR A 72 -33.43 -25.75 9.20
C THR A 72 -32.47 -24.97 10.12
N LYS A 73 -32.85 -23.73 10.45
CA LYS A 73 -32.50 -22.93 11.65
C LYS A 73 -33.85 -22.32 12.08
N PRO A 74 -34.19 -22.17 13.38
CA PRO A 74 -33.94 -20.91 14.14
C PRO A 74 -33.79 -21.20 15.66
N ALA A 75 -33.56 -20.32 16.64
CA ALA A 75 -33.14 -18.93 16.83
C ALA A 75 -32.84 -18.78 18.35
N THR A 76 -31.96 -17.84 18.71
CA THR A 76 -31.76 -17.23 20.05
C THR A 76 -32.93 -16.27 20.41
N PRO A 77 -33.04 -15.53 21.56
CA PRO A 77 -32.11 -15.22 22.70
C PRO A 77 -32.82 -15.17 24.12
N PRO A 78 -32.53 -14.25 25.11
CA PRO A 78 -31.51 -14.15 26.18
C PRO A 78 -32.15 -13.98 27.63
N PRO A 79 -31.64 -13.26 28.70
CA PRO A 79 -30.30 -12.86 29.22
C PRO A 79 -30.02 -13.10 30.77
N ALA A 80 -28.78 -12.75 31.23
CA ALA A 80 -28.32 -12.18 32.55
C ALA A 80 -28.05 -13.01 33.87
N GLN A 81 -26.76 -13.06 34.28
CA GLN A 81 -26.02 -12.84 35.60
C GLN A 81 -26.65 -13.08 37.01
N PRO A 82 -25.91 -13.07 38.18
CA PRO A 82 -24.50 -13.42 38.55
C PRO A 82 -24.26 -14.10 39.97
N LYS A 83 -22.98 -14.49 40.27
CA LYS A 83 -22.21 -14.53 41.58
C LYS A 83 -22.56 -15.42 42.81
N ALA A 84 -21.52 -16.07 43.39
CA ALA A 84 -21.13 -16.18 44.84
C ALA A 84 -19.94 -17.18 44.98
N ALA A 85 -19.09 -17.30 46.02
CA ALA A 85 -18.41 -16.51 47.07
C ALA A 85 -17.48 -17.51 47.82
N ALA A 86 -16.48 -17.05 48.61
CA ALA A 86 -15.34 -17.83 49.11
C ALA A 86 -15.38 -18.23 50.61
N THR A 87 -14.72 -19.38 50.97
CA THR A 87 -13.99 -19.83 52.23
C THR A 87 -14.64 -19.68 53.65
N PRO A 88 -14.11 -20.21 54.81
CA PRO A 88 -12.82 -20.88 55.17
C PRO A 88 -12.89 -22.15 56.11
N ALA A 89 -11.70 -22.61 56.59
CA ALA A 89 -11.29 -23.83 57.32
C ALA A 89 -11.65 -23.97 58.84
N PRO A 90 -11.24 -25.08 59.53
CA PRO A 90 -10.28 -24.96 60.66
C PRO A 90 -9.20 -26.09 60.79
N LYS A 91 -8.31 -25.93 61.80
CA LYS A 91 -6.95 -26.48 62.03
C LYS A 91 -6.91 -27.54 63.21
N PRO A 92 -5.78 -27.88 63.88
CA PRO A 92 -5.05 -29.18 63.90
C PRO A 92 -5.02 -29.93 65.27
N ALA A 93 -4.31 -31.08 65.37
CA ALA A 93 -3.90 -31.65 66.67
C ALA A 93 -2.58 -32.48 66.63
N ALA A 94 -1.76 -32.30 67.67
CA ALA A 94 -0.65 -33.14 68.22
C ALA A 94 -0.74 -32.96 69.77
N PRO A 95 -0.19 -33.81 70.71
CA PRO A 95 1.25 -34.15 70.84
C PRO A 95 1.71 -35.44 71.64
N ALA A 96 3.05 -35.66 71.68
CA ALA A 96 3.98 -36.20 72.75
C ALA A 96 4.02 -37.72 73.14
N PRO A 97 5.07 -38.27 73.86
CA PRO A 97 6.42 -37.78 74.29
C PRO A 97 7.66 -38.74 74.10
N THR A 98 8.87 -38.25 74.45
CA THR A 98 10.25 -38.84 74.48
C THR A 98 10.63 -39.57 75.80
N PRO A 99 11.74 -40.38 75.94
CA PRO A 99 13.12 -39.93 76.37
C PRO A 99 14.29 -40.91 76.00
N PRO A 100 15.53 -40.88 76.59
CA PRO A 100 16.54 -39.81 76.75
C PRO A 100 17.96 -40.15 76.16
N LYS A 101 18.87 -39.16 76.22
CA LYS A 101 20.27 -39.08 75.72
C LYS A 101 21.32 -39.75 76.63
N PRO A 102 22.52 -40.10 76.12
CA PRO A 102 23.74 -39.60 76.78
C PRO A 102 24.91 -39.15 75.86
N ALA A 103 25.66 -38.18 76.41
CA ALA A 103 27.09 -37.81 76.28
C ALA A 103 27.78 -37.53 74.92
N THR A 104 28.37 -36.32 74.87
CA THR A 104 29.30 -35.74 73.88
C THR A 104 30.71 -36.35 73.99
N PRO A 105 31.55 -36.27 72.93
CA PRO A 105 32.54 -35.18 72.86
C PRO A 105 32.75 -34.59 71.44
N ALA A 106 33.25 -33.35 71.39
CA ALA A 106 33.70 -32.63 70.20
C ALA A 106 35.18 -32.22 70.38
N PRO A 107 35.93 -31.70 69.38
CA PRO A 107 35.67 -31.64 67.93
C PRO A 107 36.84 -32.19 67.06
N ALA A 108 36.55 -32.63 65.83
CA ALA A 108 37.53 -32.69 64.75
C ALA A 108 37.07 -31.74 63.63
N LYS A 109 37.98 -30.85 63.21
CA LYS A 109 37.79 -29.79 62.21
C LYS A 109 37.43 -30.39 60.84
N PRO A 110 36.27 -30.09 60.22
CA PRO A 110 36.02 -30.51 58.85
C PRO A 110 36.77 -29.60 57.87
N ALA A 111 37.42 -30.23 56.91
CA ALA A 111 38.07 -29.59 55.78
C ALA A 111 37.07 -28.77 54.97
N GLU A 112 37.50 -27.56 54.62
CA GLU A 112 36.86 -26.62 53.73
C GLU A 112 36.64 -27.29 52.36
N THR A 113 35.40 -27.71 52.11
CA THR A 113 35.01 -28.28 50.81
C THR A 113 34.79 -27.11 49.87
N ALA A 114 35.72 -26.93 48.94
CA ALA A 114 35.68 -25.88 47.93
C ALA A 114 34.32 -25.85 47.21
N ALA A 115 33.64 -24.71 47.30
CA ALA A 115 32.40 -24.46 46.58
C ALA A 115 32.65 -24.56 45.07
N LYS A 116 31.82 -25.37 44.40
CA LYS A 116 31.72 -25.42 42.94
C LYS A 116 31.60 -23.98 42.39
N PRO A 117 32.35 -23.58 41.36
CA PRO A 117 32.20 -22.25 40.77
C PRO A 117 30.74 -22.04 40.37
N ALA A 118 30.17 -20.91 40.79
CA ALA A 118 28.85 -20.50 40.32
C ALA A 118 28.86 -20.53 38.78
N PRO A 119 27.80 -21.04 38.13
CA PRO A 119 27.71 -20.96 36.67
C PRO A 119 27.92 -19.50 36.25
N PRO A 120 28.65 -19.25 35.14
CA PRO A 120 28.91 -17.89 34.68
C PRO A 120 27.57 -17.14 34.60
N PRO A 121 27.54 -15.86 35.01
CA PRO A 121 26.31 -15.07 34.92
C PRO A 121 25.80 -15.16 33.48
N PRO A 122 24.49 -15.33 33.26
CA PRO A 122 23.93 -15.45 31.92
C PRO A 122 24.44 -14.27 31.07
N PRO A 123 24.83 -14.52 29.81
CA PRO A 123 25.37 -13.47 28.96
C PRO A 123 24.41 -12.29 28.95
N LYS A 124 24.94 -11.07 29.17
CA LYS A 124 24.14 -9.85 29.15
C LYS A 124 23.41 -9.79 27.80
N PRO A 125 22.10 -9.49 27.77
CA PRO A 125 21.36 -9.42 26.52
C PRO A 125 22.03 -8.39 25.59
N VAL A 126 22.31 -8.77 24.35
CA VAL A 126 22.91 -7.89 23.35
C VAL A 126 21.81 -7.44 22.39
N SER A 127 21.84 -6.17 21.99
CA SER A 127 20.87 -5.65 21.02
C SER A 127 21.05 -6.37 19.68
N ILE A 128 19.96 -6.86 19.11
CA ILE A 128 19.98 -7.54 17.80
C ILE A 128 20.13 -6.56 16.62
N PHE A 129 20.03 -5.25 16.87
CA PHE A 129 20.12 -4.21 15.86
C PHE A 129 21.48 -3.50 15.93
N PRO A 130 22.38 -3.70 14.95
CA PRO A 130 23.64 -2.98 14.89
C PRO A 130 23.45 -1.50 14.53
N ASP A 131 22.47 -1.19 13.67
CA ASP A 131 22.11 0.17 13.31
C ASP A 131 21.32 0.84 14.44
N LYS A 132 21.89 1.89 15.03
CA LYS A 132 21.29 2.60 16.16
C LYS A 132 20.04 3.40 15.79
N ALA A 133 19.95 3.87 14.54
CA ALA A 133 18.76 4.56 14.07
C ALA A 133 17.60 3.56 13.88
N LEU A 134 17.89 2.36 13.37
CA LEU A 134 16.92 1.28 13.29
C LEU A 134 16.51 0.79 14.68
N GLU A 135 17.47 0.58 15.57
CA GLU A 135 17.18 0.19 16.96
C GLU A 135 16.24 1.20 17.61
N ALA A 136 16.48 2.50 17.42
CA ALA A 136 15.61 3.56 17.95
C ALA A 136 14.20 3.55 17.32
N ALA A 137 14.08 3.23 16.02
CA ALA A 137 12.80 3.09 15.36
C ALA A 137 12.01 1.88 15.91
N VAL A 138 12.67 0.74 16.10
CA VAL A 138 12.07 -0.47 16.68
C VAL A 138 11.71 -0.25 18.15
N ARG A 139 12.56 0.43 18.92
CA ARG A 139 12.35 0.73 20.34
C ARG A 139 11.03 1.45 20.60
N ARG A 140 10.60 2.32 19.67
CA ARG A 140 9.30 3.03 19.77
C ARG A 140 8.10 2.10 19.78
N GLN A 141 8.26 0.90 19.23
CA GLN A 141 7.22 -0.10 19.03
C GLN A 141 7.25 -1.19 20.11
N VAL A 142 8.38 -1.31 20.83
CA VAL A 142 8.55 -2.19 21.99
C VAL A 142 8.20 -1.42 23.26
N PHE A 143 6.90 -1.39 23.63
CA PHE A 143 6.40 -0.62 24.78
C PHE A 143 7.19 -0.85 26.07
N ALA A 144 7.58 -2.09 26.37
CA ALA A 144 8.31 -2.44 27.59
C ALA A 144 9.72 -1.81 27.68
N LYS A 145 10.33 -1.45 26.54
CA LYS A 145 11.72 -0.95 26.46
C LYS A 145 11.81 0.44 25.84
N ARG A 146 10.67 1.11 25.63
CA ARG A 146 10.60 2.40 24.95
C ARG A 146 11.36 3.49 25.70
N ASP A 147 11.21 3.50 27.02
CA ASP A 147 11.75 4.52 27.92
C ASP A 147 12.99 4.04 28.69
N THR A 148 13.56 2.89 28.30
CA THR A 148 14.77 2.31 28.89
C THR A 148 15.91 2.24 27.87
N GLN A 149 17.13 2.06 28.35
CA GLN A 149 18.32 1.77 27.53
C GLN A 149 18.61 0.27 27.44
N ASP A 150 17.65 -0.57 27.84
CA ASP A 150 17.84 -2.00 27.83
C ASP A 150 17.98 -2.51 26.39
N PRO A 151 18.88 -3.46 26.13
CA PRO A 151 19.07 -4.05 24.81
C PRO A 151 17.77 -4.70 24.29
N ILE A 152 17.46 -4.48 23.01
CA ILE A 152 16.32 -5.12 22.34
C ILE A 152 16.74 -6.51 21.88
N THR A 153 16.05 -7.53 22.37
CA THR A 153 16.31 -8.94 22.04
C THR A 153 15.29 -9.46 21.01
N ALA A 154 15.49 -10.69 20.52
CA ALA A 154 14.60 -11.30 19.54
C ALA A 154 13.18 -11.51 20.08
N GLU A 155 13.06 -11.79 21.37
CA GLU A 155 11.78 -12.03 22.05
C GLU A 155 10.93 -10.75 22.13
N ASP A 156 11.56 -9.58 22.22
CA ASP A 156 10.85 -8.31 22.28
C ASP A 156 10.18 -7.94 20.95
N VAL A 157 10.79 -8.37 19.84
CA VAL A 157 10.39 -7.92 18.49
C VAL A 157 9.48 -8.90 17.77
N VAL A 158 9.27 -10.10 18.31
CA VAL A 158 8.45 -11.14 17.69
C VAL A 158 7.01 -10.67 17.39
N ASN A 159 6.49 -9.74 18.21
CA ASN A 159 5.15 -9.17 18.08
C ASN A 159 5.12 -7.76 17.47
N VAL A 160 6.27 -7.22 17.07
CA VAL A 160 6.34 -5.90 16.44
C VAL A 160 5.76 -6.01 15.04
N ALA A 161 4.61 -5.36 14.84
CA ALA A 161 3.87 -5.41 13.58
C ALA A 161 4.15 -4.22 12.66
N ILE A 162 4.61 -3.10 13.21
CA ILE A 162 4.81 -1.84 12.48
C ILE A 162 6.16 -1.27 12.88
N ILE A 163 6.96 -0.83 11.91
CA ILE A 163 8.21 -0.10 12.14
C ILE A 163 8.25 1.10 11.22
N GLU A 164 8.53 2.27 11.78
CA GLU A 164 8.53 3.54 11.06
C GLU A 164 9.77 4.36 11.40
N GLY A 165 10.38 4.97 10.39
CA GLY A 165 11.60 5.75 10.55
C GLY A 165 11.95 6.52 9.29
N ARG A 166 11.41 7.72 9.13
CA ARG A 166 11.72 8.60 8.00
C ARG A 166 12.98 9.42 8.27
N LYS A 167 13.89 9.48 7.28
CA LYS A 167 15.07 10.35 7.32
C LYS A 167 15.89 10.22 8.61
N ALA A 168 15.96 8.99 9.12
CA ALA A 168 16.64 8.67 10.38
C ALA A 168 18.12 8.32 10.17
N GLY A 169 18.56 8.18 8.91
CA GLY A 169 19.92 7.79 8.57
C GLY A 169 20.16 6.28 8.67
N ILE A 170 19.09 5.48 8.59
CA ILE A 170 19.15 4.02 8.66
C ILE A 170 19.88 3.48 7.43
N LYS A 171 20.80 2.54 7.65
CA LYS A 171 21.63 1.90 6.61
C LYS A 171 21.50 0.39 6.62
N ASP A 172 21.47 -0.21 7.80
CA ASP A 172 21.48 -1.66 7.99
C ASP A 172 20.15 -2.12 8.61
N LEU A 173 19.53 -3.12 7.96
CA LEU A 173 18.25 -3.71 8.34
C LEU A 173 18.41 -4.98 9.20
N THR A 174 19.64 -5.37 9.52
CA THR A 174 19.94 -6.57 10.32
C THR A 174 19.15 -6.57 11.63
N GLY A 175 18.55 -7.72 11.96
CA GLY A 175 17.65 -7.90 13.10
C GLY A 175 16.17 -7.89 12.71
N LEU A 176 15.79 -7.30 11.57
CA LEU A 176 14.39 -7.31 11.11
C LEU A 176 13.87 -8.70 10.75
N ASP A 177 14.76 -9.66 10.46
CA ASP A 177 14.40 -11.06 10.23
C ASP A 177 13.78 -11.73 11.47
N LYS A 178 13.96 -11.13 12.66
CA LYS A 178 13.34 -11.58 13.92
C LYS A 178 11.95 -11.01 14.15
N CYS A 179 11.55 -9.97 13.41
CA CYS A 179 10.24 -9.34 13.51
C CYS A 179 9.19 -10.17 12.73
N THR A 180 8.91 -11.40 13.16
CA THR A 180 8.07 -12.35 12.40
C THR A 180 6.60 -11.93 12.27
N ALA A 181 6.12 -11.00 13.11
CA ALA A 181 4.82 -10.37 13.00
C ALA A 181 4.79 -9.10 12.15
N LEU A 182 5.92 -8.66 11.58
CA LEU A 182 6.00 -7.40 10.83
C LEU A 182 5.05 -7.40 9.65
N ALA A 183 4.10 -6.46 9.67
CA ALA A 183 3.09 -6.25 8.66
C ALA A 183 3.32 -4.95 7.87
N SER A 184 3.91 -3.93 8.50
CA SER A 184 4.19 -2.64 7.89
C SER A 184 5.60 -2.15 8.19
N LEU A 185 6.35 -1.79 7.15
CA LEU A 185 7.69 -1.21 7.27
C LEU A 185 7.77 0.08 6.43
N THR A 186 7.96 1.21 7.10
CA THR A 186 8.00 2.55 6.48
C THR A 186 9.31 3.25 6.83
N LEU A 187 10.31 3.15 5.96
CA LEU A 187 11.64 3.75 6.14
C LEU A 187 12.05 4.68 4.97
N PRO A 188 11.24 5.68 4.57
CA PRO A 188 11.57 6.56 3.46
C PRO A 188 12.73 7.50 3.79
N ASP A 189 13.44 7.94 2.75
CA ASP A 189 14.53 8.92 2.78
C ASP A 189 15.72 8.52 3.68
N ASN A 190 16.09 7.25 3.66
CA ASN A 190 17.23 6.70 4.40
C ASN A 190 18.41 6.35 3.46
N GLN A 191 19.33 5.52 3.93
CA GLN A 191 20.54 5.13 3.19
C GLN A 191 20.63 3.60 3.05
N ILE A 192 19.47 2.94 2.96
CA ILE A 192 19.38 1.48 2.87
C ILE A 192 19.83 1.02 1.48
N THR A 193 20.67 -0.01 1.43
CA THR A 193 21.17 -0.63 0.19
C THR A 193 20.78 -2.09 0.05
N SER A 194 20.53 -2.80 1.16
CA SER A 194 20.27 -4.24 1.19
C SER A 194 18.95 -4.56 1.87
N LEU A 195 18.18 -5.47 1.26
CA LEU A 195 16.90 -5.98 1.79
C LEU A 195 17.03 -7.40 2.35
N ALA A 196 18.24 -7.91 2.56
CA ALA A 196 18.46 -9.30 2.97
C ALA A 196 17.68 -9.66 4.25
N ALA A 197 17.57 -8.73 5.20
CA ALA A 197 16.84 -8.91 6.46
C ALA A 197 15.31 -8.96 6.30
N LEU A 198 14.77 -8.62 5.13
CA LEU A 198 13.33 -8.73 4.84
C LEU A 198 12.94 -10.10 4.28
N LYS A 199 13.91 -10.96 3.98
CA LYS A 199 13.67 -12.30 3.46
C LYS A 199 12.82 -13.09 4.46
N ASN A 200 11.80 -13.77 3.94
CA ASN A 200 10.85 -14.61 4.69
C ASN A 200 9.97 -13.85 5.71
N LEU A 201 9.85 -12.51 5.60
CA LEU A 201 8.82 -11.78 6.34
C LEU A 201 7.45 -11.99 5.65
N GLU A 202 6.89 -13.18 5.85
CA GLU A 202 5.69 -13.66 5.15
C GLU A 202 4.42 -12.86 5.47
N ARG A 203 4.42 -12.10 6.58
CA ARG A 203 3.31 -11.25 7.01
C ARG A 203 3.41 -9.80 6.52
N LEU A 204 4.52 -9.43 5.86
CA LEU A 204 4.73 -8.06 5.39
C LEU A 204 3.73 -7.73 4.28
N GLN A 205 2.89 -6.73 4.52
CA GLN A 205 1.82 -6.29 3.63
C GLN A 205 2.09 -4.90 3.04
N PHE A 206 2.70 -4.02 3.83
CA PHE A 206 3.01 -2.65 3.45
C PHE A 206 4.52 -2.41 3.55
N LEU A 207 5.13 -1.99 2.45
CA LEU A 207 6.55 -1.65 2.38
C LEU A 207 6.74 -0.30 1.70
N ASP A 208 7.26 0.67 2.44
CA ASP A 208 7.70 1.96 1.90
C ASP A 208 9.19 2.17 2.21
N LEU A 209 9.99 2.12 1.15
CA LEU A 209 11.43 2.37 1.16
C LEU A 209 11.80 3.43 0.11
N ALA A 210 10.90 4.39 -0.16
CA ALA A 210 11.18 5.48 -1.09
C ALA A 210 12.44 6.28 -0.70
N GLY A 211 13.19 6.79 -1.66
CA GLY A 211 14.36 7.65 -1.42
C GLY A 211 15.52 6.92 -0.73
N ASN A 212 15.77 5.66 -1.07
CA ASN A 212 16.91 4.87 -0.58
C ASN A 212 17.90 4.57 -1.72
N GLN A 213 18.81 3.62 -1.52
CA GLN A 213 19.86 3.26 -2.48
C GLN A 213 19.76 1.78 -2.91
N ILE A 214 18.54 1.24 -2.93
CA ILE A 214 18.27 -0.18 -3.17
C ILE A 214 18.37 -0.49 -4.67
N SER A 215 19.13 -1.53 -5.02
CA SER A 215 19.21 -2.05 -6.39
C SER A 215 18.70 -3.49 -6.52
N ASP A 216 18.92 -4.32 -5.50
CA ASP A 216 18.46 -5.70 -5.46
C ASP A 216 17.22 -5.85 -4.57
N ILE A 217 16.12 -6.30 -5.19
CA ILE A 217 14.86 -6.59 -4.52
C ILE A 217 14.52 -8.09 -4.51
N SER A 218 15.48 -8.96 -4.86
CA SER A 218 15.31 -10.42 -4.80
C SER A 218 14.80 -10.96 -3.45
N PRO A 219 15.15 -10.38 -2.27
CA PRO A 219 14.60 -10.85 -0.99
C PRO A 219 13.07 -10.75 -0.91
N LEU A 220 12.46 -9.77 -1.62
CA LEU A 220 11.01 -9.55 -1.60
C LEU A 220 10.21 -10.65 -2.29
N ALA A 221 10.86 -11.51 -3.11
CA ALA A 221 10.19 -12.62 -3.78
C ALA A 221 9.49 -13.58 -2.80
N THR A 222 9.96 -13.63 -1.54
CA THR A 222 9.42 -14.47 -0.46
C THR A 222 8.28 -13.82 0.32
N CYS A 223 8.11 -12.50 0.24
CA CYS A 223 7.09 -11.74 0.96
C CYS A 223 5.74 -11.80 0.23
N LYS A 224 5.13 -12.99 0.19
CA LYS A 224 3.92 -13.27 -0.62
C LYS A 224 2.66 -12.54 -0.18
N ALA A 225 2.65 -11.91 1.00
CA ALA A 225 1.53 -11.12 1.51
C ALA A 225 1.58 -9.63 1.12
N LEU A 226 2.63 -9.18 0.43
CA LEU A 226 2.78 -7.76 0.05
C LEU A 226 1.60 -7.29 -0.81
N GLN A 227 0.99 -6.18 -0.41
CA GLN A 227 -0.12 -5.52 -1.09
C GLN A 227 0.30 -4.17 -1.64
N TYR A 228 1.17 -3.47 -0.90
CA TYR A 228 1.67 -2.14 -1.22
C TYR A 228 3.19 -2.14 -1.21
N ILE A 229 3.79 -1.60 -2.27
CA ILE A 229 5.23 -1.37 -2.37
C ILE A 229 5.49 0.06 -2.87
N ALA A 230 6.27 0.82 -2.12
CA ALA A 230 6.89 2.05 -2.57
C ALA A 230 8.43 1.93 -2.55
N LEU A 231 9.01 2.01 -3.74
CA LEU A 231 10.44 2.01 -4.01
C LEU A 231 10.84 3.21 -4.88
N THR A 232 10.04 4.28 -4.86
CA THR A 232 10.31 5.51 -5.61
C THR A 232 11.70 6.05 -5.30
N GLY A 233 12.46 6.50 -6.30
CA GLY A 233 13.78 7.12 -6.12
C GLY A 233 14.84 6.16 -5.57
N ASN A 234 14.88 4.94 -6.11
CA ASN A 234 15.91 3.93 -5.82
C ASN A 234 16.73 3.62 -7.09
N LYS A 235 17.44 2.49 -7.11
CA LYS A 235 18.29 2.03 -8.22
C LYS A 235 17.83 0.67 -8.76
N VAL A 236 16.54 0.37 -8.66
CA VAL A 236 15.98 -0.93 -9.05
C VAL A 236 15.95 -1.03 -10.58
N ALA A 237 16.49 -2.12 -11.12
CA ALA A 237 16.46 -2.40 -12.56
C ALA A 237 15.64 -3.67 -12.89
N ASP A 238 15.70 -4.68 -12.03
CA ASP A 238 14.96 -5.93 -12.17
C ASP A 238 13.75 -5.98 -11.23
N VAL A 239 12.56 -6.12 -11.82
CA VAL A 239 11.29 -6.28 -11.10
C VAL A 239 10.73 -7.70 -11.15
N SER A 240 11.48 -8.65 -11.71
CA SER A 240 11.11 -10.08 -11.73
C SER A 240 10.75 -10.65 -10.35
N PRO A 241 11.38 -10.25 -9.22
CA PRO A 241 11.00 -10.75 -7.89
C PRO A 241 9.56 -10.44 -7.50
N LEU A 242 8.96 -9.39 -8.06
CA LEU A 242 7.60 -8.95 -7.75
C LEU A 242 6.53 -9.71 -8.55
N GLY A 243 6.88 -10.26 -9.72
CA GLY A 243 5.92 -10.85 -10.66
C GLY A 243 5.15 -12.07 -10.13
N GLY A 244 5.62 -12.67 -9.02
CA GLY A 244 4.96 -13.79 -8.35
C GLY A 244 4.14 -13.43 -7.11
N ILE A 245 3.95 -12.14 -6.80
CA ILE A 245 3.26 -11.67 -5.58
C ILE A 245 1.82 -11.29 -5.91
N GLN A 246 0.94 -12.30 -5.94
CA GLN A 246 -0.45 -12.20 -6.42
C GLN A 246 -1.36 -11.27 -5.58
N SER A 247 -0.89 -10.84 -4.40
CA SER A 247 -1.60 -9.92 -3.51
C SER A 247 -1.35 -8.44 -3.80
N LEU A 248 -0.37 -8.10 -4.66
CA LEU A 248 -0.03 -6.70 -4.95
C LEU A 248 -1.19 -5.94 -5.59
N THR A 249 -1.46 -4.75 -5.05
CA THR A 249 -2.50 -3.84 -5.54
C THR A 249 -1.93 -2.47 -5.93
N SER A 250 -0.86 -2.02 -5.26
CA SER A 250 -0.27 -0.70 -5.47
C SER A 250 1.25 -0.77 -5.56
N LEU A 251 1.81 -0.29 -6.68
CA LEU A 251 3.25 -0.26 -6.92
C LEU A 251 3.70 1.16 -7.29
N TYR A 252 4.59 1.73 -6.48
CA TYR A 252 5.25 3.01 -6.72
C TYR A 252 6.73 2.76 -7.00
N LEU A 253 7.10 2.80 -8.27
CA LEU A 253 8.44 2.47 -8.78
C LEU A 253 9.07 3.64 -9.56
N ALA A 254 8.59 4.86 -9.33
CA ALA A 254 9.06 6.03 -10.05
C ALA A 254 10.55 6.34 -9.77
N GLY A 255 11.28 6.89 -10.74
CA GLY A 255 12.68 7.27 -10.58
C GLY A 255 13.59 6.09 -10.27
N ASN A 256 13.47 5.02 -11.06
CA ASN A 256 14.32 3.82 -10.98
C ASN A 256 15.00 3.57 -12.34
N GLN A 257 15.55 2.36 -12.57
CA GLN A 257 16.28 1.98 -13.78
C GLN A 257 15.59 0.83 -14.53
N ILE A 258 14.28 0.72 -14.38
CA ILE A 258 13.49 -0.41 -14.91
C ILE A 258 13.40 -0.29 -16.44
N LYS A 259 13.77 -1.36 -17.13
CA LYS A 259 13.63 -1.50 -18.60
C LYS A 259 12.53 -2.47 -18.98
N ASP A 260 12.47 -3.61 -18.29
CA ASP A 260 11.46 -4.64 -18.50
C ASP A 260 10.47 -4.65 -17.32
N ALA A 261 9.25 -4.16 -17.57
CA ALA A 261 8.16 -4.19 -16.61
C ALA A 261 7.21 -5.39 -16.83
N SER A 262 7.49 -6.29 -17.78
CA SER A 262 6.62 -7.41 -18.13
C SER A 262 6.28 -8.36 -16.97
N PRO A 263 7.14 -8.58 -15.95
CA PRO A 263 6.76 -9.36 -14.79
C PRO A 263 5.57 -8.77 -14.01
N LEU A 264 5.43 -7.44 -14.01
CA LEU A 264 4.37 -6.73 -13.28
C LEU A 264 3.00 -6.87 -13.94
N PHE A 265 2.97 -7.05 -15.27
CA PHE A 265 1.73 -7.16 -16.04
C PHE A 265 0.99 -8.48 -15.83
N LYS A 266 1.62 -9.44 -15.13
CA LYS A 266 1.03 -10.73 -14.73
C LYS A 266 0.25 -10.63 -13.41
N LEU A 267 0.32 -9.49 -12.72
CA LEU A 267 -0.29 -9.30 -11.40
C LEU A 267 -1.79 -8.99 -11.56
N PRO A 268 -2.69 -9.86 -11.05
CA PRO A 268 -4.10 -9.75 -11.36
C PRO A 268 -4.78 -8.62 -10.61
N LYS A 269 -4.28 -8.16 -9.45
CA LYS A 269 -5.02 -7.23 -8.56
C LYS A 269 -4.51 -5.80 -8.57
N VAL A 270 -3.58 -5.47 -9.45
CA VAL A 270 -2.95 -4.15 -9.46
C VAL A 270 -3.94 -3.10 -9.96
N TRP A 271 -4.17 -2.11 -9.10
CA TRP A 271 -5.01 -0.94 -9.36
C TRP A 271 -4.16 0.30 -9.68
N THR A 272 -3.00 0.43 -9.01
CA THR A 272 -2.06 1.54 -9.19
C THR A 272 -0.67 1.04 -9.58
N LEU A 273 -0.17 1.52 -10.72
CA LEU A 273 1.17 1.24 -11.22
C LEU A 273 1.86 2.53 -11.67
N TYR A 274 2.84 3.00 -10.89
CA TYR A 274 3.65 4.17 -11.22
C TYR A 274 5.06 3.75 -11.61
N LEU A 275 5.42 4.02 -12.86
CA LEU A 275 6.72 3.73 -13.48
C LEU A 275 7.39 5.01 -14.01
N GLU A 276 7.01 6.19 -13.51
CA GLU A 276 7.55 7.48 -13.97
C GLU A 276 9.09 7.51 -13.92
N GLY A 277 9.75 8.12 -14.91
CA GLY A 277 11.20 8.33 -14.90
C GLY A 277 12.00 7.03 -14.87
N ASN A 278 11.59 6.04 -15.66
CA ASN A 278 12.30 4.78 -15.88
C ASN A 278 12.77 4.68 -17.35
N GLN A 279 13.13 3.48 -17.80
CA GLN A 279 13.63 3.20 -19.16
C GLN A 279 12.74 2.18 -19.88
N VAL A 280 11.44 2.15 -19.57
CA VAL A 280 10.47 1.20 -20.15
C VAL A 280 10.24 1.54 -21.62
N THR A 281 10.40 0.55 -22.49
CA THR A 281 10.17 0.68 -23.95
C THR A 281 8.93 -0.07 -24.42
N SER A 282 8.57 -1.15 -23.73
CA SER A 282 7.45 -2.02 -24.09
C SER A 282 6.48 -2.18 -22.93
N ILE A 283 5.20 -2.14 -23.24
CA ILE A 283 4.09 -2.41 -22.32
C ILE A 283 3.28 -3.63 -22.77
N GLN A 284 3.88 -4.51 -23.58
CA GLN A 284 3.23 -5.74 -24.03
C GLN A 284 2.81 -6.61 -22.83
N GLY A 285 1.55 -7.05 -22.84
CA GLY A 285 0.93 -7.80 -21.75
C GLY A 285 0.14 -6.95 -20.74
N ILE A 286 0.29 -5.61 -20.74
CA ILE A 286 -0.42 -4.73 -19.79
C ILE A 286 -1.95 -4.85 -19.89
N GLY A 287 -2.48 -5.18 -21.06
CA GLY A 287 -3.93 -5.40 -21.28
C GLY A 287 -4.54 -6.53 -20.44
N GLY A 288 -3.74 -7.36 -19.78
CA GLY A 288 -4.18 -8.36 -18.80
C GLY A 288 -4.57 -7.77 -17.44
N MET A 289 -4.15 -6.54 -17.12
CA MET A 289 -4.36 -5.89 -15.82
C MET A 289 -5.74 -5.23 -15.75
N LYS A 290 -6.80 -6.04 -15.67
CA LYS A 290 -8.20 -5.56 -15.78
C LYS A 290 -8.66 -4.61 -14.68
N TRP A 291 -7.98 -4.56 -13.54
CA TRP A 291 -8.29 -3.65 -12.44
C TRP A 291 -7.43 -2.37 -12.44
N LEU A 292 -6.55 -2.21 -13.44
CA LEU A 292 -5.64 -1.06 -13.49
C LEU A 292 -6.45 0.21 -13.74
N SER A 293 -6.37 1.14 -12.78
CA SER A 293 -7.08 2.42 -12.86
C SER A 293 -6.14 3.62 -12.88
N MET A 294 -4.96 3.49 -12.26
CA MET A 294 -3.95 4.55 -12.21
C MET A 294 -2.65 4.04 -12.82
N LEU A 295 -2.31 4.53 -14.01
CA LEU A 295 -1.08 4.18 -14.72
C LEU A 295 -0.26 5.43 -15.00
N SER A 296 0.96 5.46 -14.49
CA SER A 296 1.96 6.47 -14.88
C SER A 296 3.14 5.81 -15.58
N LEU A 297 3.35 6.18 -16.83
CA LEU A 297 4.50 5.85 -17.67
C LEU A 297 5.28 7.12 -18.03
N LYS A 298 5.05 8.23 -17.34
CA LYS A 298 5.69 9.52 -17.62
C LYS A 298 7.22 9.41 -17.69
N GLY A 299 7.86 10.07 -18.65
CA GLY A 299 9.32 10.09 -18.78
C GLY A 299 9.94 8.71 -19.02
N ASN A 300 9.33 7.91 -19.90
CA ASN A 300 9.86 6.62 -20.36
C ASN A 300 10.18 6.66 -21.87
N GLN A 301 10.29 5.50 -22.50
CA GLN A 301 10.64 5.34 -23.91
C GLN A 301 9.57 4.54 -24.67
N VAL A 302 8.31 4.59 -24.20
CA VAL A 302 7.20 3.86 -24.82
C VAL A 302 6.81 4.53 -26.14
N ALA A 303 6.67 3.73 -27.19
CA ALA A 303 6.22 4.20 -28.51
C ALA A 303 4.89 3.57 -28.93
N ASP A 304 4.74 2.26 -28.70
CA ASP A 304 3.53 1.51 -29.00
C ASP A 304 2.58 1.46 -27.79
N ILE A 305 1.42 2.09 -27.94
CA ILE A 305 0.35 2.11 -26.93
C ILE A 305 -0.83 1.18 -27.27
N SER A 306 -0.75 0.40 -28.35
CA SER A 306 -1.78 -0.61 -28.67
C SER A 306 -2.06 -1.61 -27.55
N PRO A 307 -1.11 -2.00 -26.68
CA PRO A 307 -1.39 -2.91 -25.57
C PRO A 307 -2.35 -2.35 -24.50
N LEU A 308 -2.64 -1.05 -24.52
CA LEU A 308 -3.61 -0.42 -23.62
C LEU A 308 -5.06 -0.68 -24.02
N GLU A 309 -5.35 -1.01 -25.29
CA GLU A 309 -6.72 -1.15 -25.80
C GLU A 309 -7.68 -2.02 -24.96
N PRO A 310 -7.21 -3.11 -24.33
CA PRO A 310 -8.09 -3.94 -23.50
C PRO A 310 -8.42 -3.35 -22.12
N LEU A 311 -7.87 -2.19 -21.76
CA LEU A 311 -8.07 -1.54 -20.45
C LEU A 311 -9.22 -0.53 -20.52
N THR A 312 -10.28 -0.80 -19.77
CA THR A 312 -11.52 -0.01 -19.79
C THR A 312 -11.78 0.79 -18.52
N ASP A 313 -10.95 0.62 -17.48
CA ASP A 313 -11.18 1.18 -16.14
C ASP A 313 -10.13 2.23 -15.71
N LEU A 314 -9.31 2.69 -16.65
CA LEU A 314 -8.29 3.72 -16.40
C LEU A 314 -8.96 5.05 -16.03
N GLN A 315 -8.66 5.57 -14.85
CA GLN A 315 -9.08 6.91 -14.43
C GLN A 315 -7.99 7.94 -14.69
N PHE A 316 -6.72 7.54 -14.55
CA PHE A 316 -5.57 8.40 -14.77
C PHE A 316 -4.52 7.67 -15.59
N LEU A 317 -4.14 8.28 -16.72
CA LEU A 317 -3.16 7.78 -17.66
C LEU A 317 -2.13 8.86 -17.96
N PHE A 318 -0.95 8.75 -17.35
CA PHE A 318 0.17 9.67 -17.58
C PHE A 318 1.14 9.07 -18.58
N LEU A 319 1.20 9.65 -19.78
CA LEU A 319 2.06 9.21 -20.88
C LEU A 319 3.08 10.29 -21.29
N ASP A 320 3.19 11.37 -20.53
CA ASP A 320 4.07 12.50 -20.87
C ASP A 320 5.54 12.07 -21.05
N GLY A 321 6.27 12.74 -21.92
CA GLY A 321 7.70 12.52 -22.12
C GLY A 321 8.06 11.11 -22.60
N ASN A 322 7.25 10.53 -23.48
CA ASN A 322 7.50 9.23 -24.13
C ASN A 322 7.90 9.41 -25.61
N LYS A 323 7.81 8.35 -26.41
CA LYS A 323 8.12 8.30 -27.85
C LYS A 323 6.89 7.99 -28.69
N ILE A 324 5.71 8.37 -28.21
CA ILE A 324 4.43 8.08 -28.86
C ILE A 324 4.27 9.01 -30.07
N THR A 325 4.01 8.41 -31.24
CA THR A 325 3.75 9.14 -32.49
C THR A 325 2.32 8.96 -32.99
N ASP A 326 1.69 7.83 -32.65
CA ASP A 326 0.36 7.40 -33.09
C ASP A 326 -0.61 7.25 -31.91
N LEU A 327 -1.68 8.04 -31.90
CA LEU A 327 -2.76 7.98 -30.92
C LEU A 327 -3.98 7.19 -31.39
N ALA A 328 -3.94 6.57 -32.57
CA ALA A 328 -5.08 5.78 -33.06
C ALA A 328 -5.56 4.70 -32.07
N PRO A 329 -4.69 3.97 -31.33
CA PRO A 329 -5.18 3.02 -30.33
C PRO A 329 -6.02 3.69 -29.23
N LEU A 330 -5.55 4.81 -28.70
CA LEU A 330 -6.25 5.54 -27.65
C LEU A 330 -7.57 6.16 -28.16
N HIS A 331 -7.57 6.66 -29.39
CA HIS A 331 -8.78 7.15 -30.04
C HIS A 331 -9.81 6.03 -30.24
N ARG A 332 -9.40 4.83 -30.66
CA ARG A 332 -10.29 3.66 -30.78
C ARG A 332 -10.90 3.27 -29.43
N MET A 333 -10.10 3.22 -28.38
CA MET A 333 -10.58 2.99 -27.01
C MET A 333 -11.65 4.02 -26.65
N TRP A 334 -11.33 5.30 -26.86
CA TRP A 334 -12.19 6.42 -26.45
C TRP A 334 -13.49 6.44 -27.24
N LYS A 335 -13.41 6.27 -28.56
CA LYS A 335 -14.57 6.26 -29.44
C LYS A 335 -15.53 5.12 -29.10
N LYS A 336 -14.99 3.91 -28.84
CA LYS A 336 -15.80 2.75 -28.47
C LYS A 336 -16.61 2.98 -27.19
N ASP A 337 -16.02 3.60 -26.17
CA ASP A 337 -16.74 3.89 -24.91
C ASP A 337 -17.65 5.12 -25.03
N ASN A 338 -17.20 6.17 -25.73
CA ASN A 338 -17.95 7.40 -25.93
C ASN A 338 -19.24 7.17 -26.74
N ASP A 339 -19.20 6.30 -27.74
CA ASP A 339 -20.35 5.90 -28.55
C ASP A 339 -21.18 4.78 -27.86
N GLY A 340 -20.71 4.28 -26.72
CA GLY A 340 -21.31 3.19 -25.96
C GLY A 340 -21.73 3.62 -24.54
N PRO A 341 -21.23 2.95 -23.48
CA PRO A 341 -21.74 3.14 -22.11
C PRO A 341 -21.27 4.44 -21.46
N ARG A 342 -20.22 5.09 -21.99
CA ARG A 342 -19.66 6.36 -21.47
C ARG A 342 -19.21 6.27 -20.02
N GLU A 343 -18.69 5.12 -19.62
CA GLU A 343 -18.24 4.84 -18.24
C GLU A 343 -16.78 5.26 -18.01
N TRP A 344 -16.00 5.39 -19.08
CA TRP A 344 -14.56 5.63 -19.04
C TRP A 344 -14.15 6.91 -19.77
N ALA A 345 -14.53 7.04 -21.04
CA ALA A 345 -14.12 8.10 -21.95
C ALA A 345 -14.37 9.54 -21.45
N PRO A 346 -15.49 9.86 -20.74
CA PRO A 346 -15.72 11.19 -20.20
C PRO A 346 -14.93 11.51 -18.92
N TYR A 347 -14.40 10.49 -18.24
CA TYR A 347 -13.86 10.62 -16.88
C TYR A 347 -12.35 10.42 -16.81
N CYS A 348 -11.79 9.59 -17.69
CA CYS A 348 -10.36 9.31 -17.78
C CYS A 348 -9.58 10.58 -18.06
N GLN A 349 -8.58 10.87 -17.23
CA GLN A 349 -7.63 11.95 -17.43
C GLN A 349 -6.37 11.42 -18.11
N ILE A 350 -6.05 12.01 -19.25
CA ILE A 350 -4.96 11.56 -20.11
C ILE A 350 -3.96 12.71 -20.28
N PHE A 351 -2.68 12.43 -20.01
CA PHE A 351 -1.60 13.40 -20.08
C PHE A 351 -0.58 12.94 -21.13
N LEU A 352 -0.26 13.79 -22.10
CA LEU A 352 0.46 13.42 -23.33
C LEU A 352 1.64 14.34 -23.67
N ASP A 353 1.97 15.31 -22.82
CA ASP A 353 2.95 16.36 -23.13
C ASP A 353 4.33 15.77 -23.46
N GLY A 354 5.10 16.43 -24.31
CA GLY A 354 6.45 16.00 -24.68
C GLY A 354 6.56 14.74 -25.55
N ASN A 355 5.45 14.25 -26.12
CA ASN A 355 5.48 13.17 -27.12
C ASN A 355 5.65 13.69 -28.56
N PRO A 356 6.39 12.97 -29.43
CA PRO A 356 6.57 13.32 -30.84
C PRO A 356 5.33 12.99 -31.71
N LEU A 357 4.17 13.51 -31.32
CA LEU A 357 2.89 13.23 -31.98
C LEU A 357 2.85 13.73 -33.43
N THR A 358 2.33 12.89 -34.32
CA THR A 358 2.03 13.22 -35.72
C THR A 358 0.87 14.21 -35.84
N ASP A 359 0.77 14.92 -36.97
CA ASP A 359 -0.36 15.83 -37.24
C ASP A 359 -1.71 15.09 -37.25
N ALA A 360 -1.74 13.85 -37.73
CA ALA A 360 -2.91 12.99 -37.65
C ALA A 360 -3.33 12.77 -36.18
N SER A 361 -2.38 12.44 -35.31
CA SER A 361 -2.65 12.25 -33.87
C SER A 361 -3.08 13.54 -33.17
N ARG A 362 -2.53 14.70 -33.57
CA ARG A 362 -2.99 16.00 -33.06
C ARG A 362 -4.43 16.29 -33.46
N LYS A 363 -4.85 15.94 -34.68
CA LYS A 363 -6.27 16.04 -35.09
C LYS A 363 -7.18 15.14 -34.26
N LEU A 364 -6.75 13.93 -33.92
CA LEU A 364 -7.51 13.03 -33.04
C LEU A 364 -7.68 13.62 -31.63
N ILE A 365 -6.65 14.29 -31.09
CA ILE A 365 -6.75 15.00 -29.79
C ILE A 365 -7.83 16.08 -29.86
N GLU A 366 -7.85 16.89 -30.92
CA GLU A 366 -8.83 17.97 -31.06
C GLU A 366 -10.25 17.42 -31.20
N GLU A 367 -10.45 16.34 -31.97
CA GLU A 367 -11.73 15.64 -32.06
C GLU A 367 -12.21 15.14 -30.69
N MET A 368 -11.34 14.44 -29.96
CA MET A 368 -11.66 13.90 -28.64
C MET A 368 -11.99 15.03 -27.64
N LYS A 369 -11.23 16.13 -27.65
CA LYS A 369 -11.49 17.29 -26.78
C LYS A 369 -12.82 17.98 -27.09
N GLN A 370 -13.15 18.17 -28.37
CA GLN A 370 -14.44 18.74 -28.77
C GLN A 370 -15.63 17.89 -28.30
N ALA A 371 -15.43 16.58 -28.18
CA ALA A 371 -16.41 15.64 -27.65
C ALA A 371 -16.35 15.45 -26.11
N GLY A 372 -15.54 16.24 -25.40
CA GLY A 372 -15.50 16.28 -23.93
C GLY A 372 -14.47 15.37 -23.26
N ALA A 373 -13.51 14.80 -24.02
CA ALA A 373 -12.41 14.05 -23.45
C ALA A 373 -11.48 14.93 -22.60
N ARG A 374 -10.95 14.39 -21.49
CA ARG A 374 -10.03 15.11 -20.59
C ARG A 374 -8.58 14.84 -20.97
N LEU A 375 -8.12 15.49 -22.04
CA LEU A 375 -6.75 15.40 -22.53
C LEU A 375 -5.96 16.65 -22.16
N GLN A 376 -4.81 16.46 -21.51
CA GLN A 376 -3.80 17.49 -21.28
C GLN A 376 -2.61 17.22 -22.23
N PRO A 377 -2.56 17.92 -23.38
CA PRO A 377 -1.52 17.72 -24.38
C PRO A 377 -0.20 18.42 -24.03
#